data_AF-A3D4D2-F1
#
_entry.id   AF-A3D4D2-F1
#
_cell.length_a   1.000
_cell.length_b   1.000
_cell.length_c   1.000
_cell.angle_alpha   90.00
_cell.angle_beta   90.00
_cell.angle_gamma   90.00
#
_symmetry.space_group_name_H-M   'P 1'
#
loop_
_entity.id
_entity.type
_entity.pdbx_description
1 polymer ?
#
loop_
_entity_poly.entity_id
_entity_poly.type
_entity_poly.pdbx_seq_one_letter_code
_entity_poly.pdbx_strand_id
1 'polypeptide(L)'
;MEPQAWIYQQDKPTAGRKLLLLEEAELIFALPLIYRLINPEAVASKPDWFCDAELQTVSYTELVTQLNELVRLRKKTQRLDNELKNVNKMLNQYFTDLGWRMVRKELSQIKKRQKKSHIEVSRDIIQRLKRYMETQKLDSFDQAIDNLLSEHDADISQSHLQHPDDLDDNMSVDDMLDE
;
A
#
# COMPACT_ATOMS: atom_id res chain seq x y z
N MET A 1 -10.83 -3.46 11.39
CA MET A 1 -12.15 -3.95 10.95
C MET A 1 -11.97 -5.18 10.09
N GLU A 2 -12.91 -6.12 10.13
CA GLU A 2 -12.89 -7.23 9.19
C GLU A 2 -13.18 -6.74 7.76
N PRO A 3 -12.53 -7.32 6.74
CA PRO A 3 -12.76 -6.95 5.35
C PRO A 3 -14.20 -7.24 4.93
N GLN A 4 -14.90 -6.22 4.44
CA GLN A 4 -16.26 -6.38 3.94
C GLN A 4 -16.25 -7.13 2.60
N ALA A 5 -17.05 -8.20 2.51
CA ALA A 5 -17.16 -8.98 1.29
C ALA A 5 -18.09 -8.30 0.27
N TRP A 6 -17.72 -8.42 -1.01
CA TRP A 6 -18.57 -8.05 -2.14
C TRP A 6 -19.83 -8.93 -2.17
N ILE A 7 -20.99 -8.31 -2.42
CA ILE A 7 -22.24 -9.02 -2.69
C ILE A 7 -22.29 -9.25 -4.21
N TYR A 8 -22.21 -10.51 -4.62
CA TYR A 8 -22.23 -10.89 -6.03
C TYR A 8 -23.63 -10.69 -6.60
N GLN A 9 -23.70 -10.06 -7.76
CA GLN A 9 -24.95 -9.87 -8.52
C GLN A 9 -25.25 -11.08 -9.39
N GLN A 10 -24.21 -11.82 -9.80
CA GLN A 10 -24.29 -13.09 -10.51
C GLN A 10 -24.01 -14.27 -9.58
N ASP A 11 -23.88 -15.47 -10.15
CA ASP A 11 -23.48 -16.66 -9.41
C ASP A 11 -22.13 -16.43 -8.72
N LYS A 12 -22.15 -16.63 -7.40
CA LYS A 12 -20.95 -16.58 -6.59
C LYS A 12 -19.95 -17.61 -7.11
N PRO A 13 -18.69 -17.24 -7.37
CA PRO A 13 -17.70 -18.17 -7.89
C PRO A 13 -17.49 -19.33 -6.92
N THR A 14 -17.57 -20.55 -7.44
CA THR A 14 -17.40 -21.81 -6.70
C THR A 14 -15.94 -22.04 -6.27
N ALA A 15 -15.00 -21.39 -6.95
CA ALA A 15 -13.56 -21.46 -6.68
C ALA A 15 -12.88 -20.09 -6.79
N GLY A 16 -11.79 -19.90 -6.05
CA GLY A 16 -10.98 -18.68 -6.06
C GLY A 16 -11.21 -17.76 -4.85
N ARG A 17 -10.53 -16.60 -4.85
CA ARG A 17 -10.63 -15.61 -3.78
C ARG A 17 -11.93 -14.81 -3.90
N LYS A 18 -12.59 -14.56 -2.77
CA LYS A 18 -13.75 -13.68 -2.69
C LYS A 18 -13.37 -12.26 -3.10
N LEU A 19 -14.27 -11.57 -3.81
CA LEU A 19 -14.16 -10.15 -4.05
C LEU A 19 -14.39 -9.39 -2.73
N LEU A 20 -13.53 -8.43 -2.46
CA LEU A 20 -13.56 -7.61 -1.26
C LEU A 20 -13.90 -6.17 -1.63
N LEU A 21 -14.63 -5.49 -0.75
CA LEU A 21 -14.89 -4.07 -0.82
C LEU A 21 -13.69 -3.26 -0.30
N LEU A 22 -13.80 -1.93 -0.29
CA LEU A 22 -12.70 -1.07 0.13
C LEU A 22 -12.45 -1.16 1.63
N GLU A 23 -11.17 -1.16 2.00
CA GLU A 23 -10.71 -0.93 3.37
C GLU A 23 -10.20 0.50 3.54
N GLU A 24 -10.21 1.00 4.79
CA GLU A 24 -9.74 2.34 5.13
C GLU A 24 -8.30 2.61 4.65
N ALA A 25 -7.40 1.64 4.84
CA ALA A 25 -6.01 1.74 4.44
C ALA A 25 -5.82 1.91 2.92
N GLU A 26 -6.82 1.53 2.12
CA GLU A 26 -6.77 1.62 0.66
C GLU A 26 -7.25 2.98 0.13
N LEU A 27 -7.95 3.77 0.94
CA LEU A 27 -8.62 5.00 0.50
C LEU A 27 -7.67 6.02 -0.12
N ILE A 28 -6.41 6.07 0.31
CA ILE A 28 -5.40 7.00 -0.22
C ILE A 28 -5.18 6.84 -1.73
N PHE A 29 -5.25 5.61 -2.24
CA PHE A 29 -5.04 5.31 -3.65
C PHE A 29 -6.32 4.86 -4.35
N ALA A 30 -7.32 4.40 -3.61
CA ALA A 30 -8.59 3.98 -4.19
C ALA A 30 -9.46 5.15 -4.64
N LEU A 31 -9.55 6.23 -3.85
CA LEU A 31 -10.42 7.36 -4.18
C LEU A 31 -10.04 8.02 -5.51
N PRO A 32 -8.77 8.37 -5.80
CA PRO A 32 -8.38 8.92 -7.09
C PRO A 32 -8.73 8.00 -8.27
N LEU A 33 -8.57 6.69 -8.10
CA LEU A 33 -8.95 5.70 -9.12
C LEU A 33 -10.45 5.71 -9.36
N ILE A 34 -11.24 5.64 -8.30
CA ILE A 34 -12.71 5.55 -8.39
C ILE A 34 -13.26 6.78 -9.10
N TYR A 35 -12.87 8.00 -8.72
CA TYR A 35 -13.30 9.23 -9.40
C TYR A 35 -13.01 9.19 -10.91
N ARG A 36 -11.84 8.69 -11.31
CA ARG A 36 -11.48 8.54 -12.72
C ARG A 36 -12.38 7.54 -13.45
N LEU A 37 -12.77 6.45 -12.79
CA LEU A 37 -13.56 5.38 -13.40
C LEU A 37 -15.05 5.71 -13.47
N ILE A 38 -15.61 6.41 -12.48
CA ILE A 38 -17.04 6.71 -12.44
C ILE A 38 -17.43 7.96 -13.26
N ASN A 39 -16.46 8.70 -13.80
CA ASN A 39 -16.74 9.83 -14.71
C ASN A 39 -17.60 9.36 -15.89
N PRO A 40 -18.67 10.08 -16.27
CA PRO A 40 -19.52 9.76 -17.41
C PRO A 40 -18.78 9.31 -18.68
N GLU A 41 -17.67 9.95 -19.04
CA GLU A 41 -16.88 9.56 -20.22
C GLU A 41 -16.25 8.15 -20.07
N ALA A 42 -15.71 7.87 -18.88
CA ALA A 42 -15.12 6.57 -18.56
C ALA A 42 -16.20 5.48 -18.50
N VAL A 43 -17.37 5.80 -17.97
CA VAL A 43 -18.54 4.91 -17.94
C VAL A 43 -18.98 4.55 -19.35
N ALA A 44 -19.12 5.54 -20.23
CA ALA A 44 -19.48 5.33 -21.64
C ALA A 44 -18.43 4.47 -22.38
N SER A 45 -17.15 4.58 -22.03
CA SER A 45 -16.08 3.79 -22.65
C SER A 45 -16.01 2.33 -22.21
N LYS A 46 -16.59 1.97 -21.06
CA LYS A 46 -16.51 0.63 -20.46
C LYS A 46 -17.87 0.23 -19.85
N PRO A 47 -18.94 0.15 -20.64
CA PRO A 47 -20.29 -0.08 -20.13
C PRO A 47 -20.38 -1.36 -19.28
N ASP A 48 -19.70 -2.43 -19.68
CA ASP A 48 -19.72 -3.74 -18.99
C ASP A 48 -19.23 -3.71 -17.53
N TRP A 49 -18.56 -2.63 -17.11
CA TRP A 49 -18.07 -2.47 -15.74
C TRP A 49 -19.13 -1.95 -14.79
N PHE A 50 -20.20 -1.35 -15.30
CA PHE A 50 -21.21 -0.64 -14.53
C PHE A 50 -22.54 -1.34 -14.68
N CYS A 51 -23.35 -1.32 -13.63
CA CYS A 51 -24.72 -1.84 -13.73
C CYS A 51 -25.51 -0.98 -14.72
N ASP A 52 -26.45 -1.59 -15.45
CA ASP A 52 -27.31 -0.85 -16.38
C ASP A 52 -28.07 0.27 -15.67
N ALA A 53 -28.27 1.40 -16.35
CA ALA A 53 -28.94 2.57 -15.77
C ALA A 53 -30.36 2.27 -15.26
N GLU A 54 -31.03 1.27 -15.85
CA GLU A 54 -32.36 0.81 -15.44
C GLU A 54 -32.34 -0.02 -14.14
N LEU A 55 -31.19 -0.62 -13.81
CA LEU A 55 -30.96 -1.43 -12.61
C LEU A 55 -30.19 -0.67 -11.52
N GLN A 56 -29.62 0.48 -11.85
CA GLN A 56 -28.91 1.33 -10.90
C GLN A 56 -29.89 1.98 -9.92
N THR A 57 -29.86 1.50 -8.67
CA THR A 57 -30.58 2.14 -7.56
C THR A 57 -29.85 3.36 -7.00
N VAL A 58 -28.61 3.60 -7.44
CA VAL A 58 -27.73 4.66 -6.95
C VAL A 58 -27.34 5.55 -8.11
N SER A 59 -27.60 6.84 -7.98
CA SER A 59 -27.20 7.82 -8.99
C SER A 59 -25.71 8.18 -8.87
N TYR A 60 -25.09 8.54 -10.00
CA TYR A 60 -23.72 9.07 -10.04
C TYR A 60 -23.52 10.24 -9.08
N THR A 61 -24.46 11.19 -9.03
CA THR A 61 -24.38 12.37 -8.17
C THR A 61 -24.40 12.00 -6.68
N GLU A 62 -25.22 11.02 -6.31
CA GLU A 62 -25.29 10.51 -4.94
C GLU A 62 -23.98 9.83 -4.54
N LEU A 63 -23.44 8.97 -5.41
CA LEU A 63 -22.15 8.29 -5.18
C LEU A 63 -21.02 9.31 -5.02
N VAL A 64 -20.92 10.29 -5.91
CA VAL A 64 -19.90 11.36 -5.83
C VAL A 64 -20.04 12.16 -4.54
N THR A 65 -21.27 12.48 -4.11
CA THR A 65 -21.52 13.20 -2.86
C THR A 65 -20.99 12.42 -1.66
N GLN A 66 -21.27 11.12 -1.59
CA GLN A 66 -20.81 10.25 -0.50
C GLN A 66 -19.29 10.04 -0.54
N LEU A 67 -18.69 9.92 -1.73
CA LEU A 67 -17.24 9.87 -1.89
C LEU A 67 -16.58 11.17 -1.41
N ASN A 68 -17.15 12.33 -1.72
CA ASN A 68 -16.65 13.63 -1.28
C ASN A 68 -16.70 13.76 0.25
N GLU A 69 -17.77 13.26 0.86
CA GLU A 69 -17.91 13.25 2.32
C GLU A 69 -16.85 12.34 2.96
N LEU A 70 -16.64 11.15 2.40
CA LEU A 70 -15.59 10.24 2.85
C LEU A 70 -14.18 10.87 2.74
N VAL A 71 -13.90 11.59 1.66
CA VAL A 71 -12.65 12.38 1.50
C VAL A 71 -12.54 13.44 2.59
N ARG A 72 -13.62 14.18 2.86
CA ARG A 72 -13.66 15.25 3.87
C ARG A 72 -13.37 14.72 5.27
N LEU A 73 -14.02 13.63 5.67
CA LEU A 73 -13.84 12.99 6.97
C LEU A 73 -12.42 12.43 7.12
N ARG A 74 -11.89 11.77 6.08
CA ARG A 74 -10.53 11.24 6.07
C ARG A 74 -9.49 12.32 6.32
N LYS A 75 -9.64 13.49 5.68
CA LYS A 75 -8.74 14.65 5.88
C LYS A 75 -8.77 15.19 7.32
N LYS A 76 -9.87 14.98 8.04
CA LYS A 76 -10.05 15.39 9.43
C LYS A 76 -9.66 14.30 10.43
N THR A 77 -9.16 13.15 9.96
CA THR A 77 -8.82 11.97 10.79
C THR A 77 -9.99 11.57 11.70
N GLN A 78 -11.21 11.71 11.19
CA GLN A 78 -12.43 11.29 11.88
C GLN A 78 -12.70 9.81 11.63
N ARG A 79 -13.52 9.21 12.47
CA ARG A 79 -13.96 7.81 12.33
C ARG A 79 -14.75 7.67 11.01
N LEU A 80 -14.35 6.72 10.16
CA LEU A 80 -14.88 6.56 8.79
C LEU A 80 -15.82 5.37 8.61
N ASP A 81 -16.04 4.59 9.67
CA ASP A 81 -16.68 3.27 9.62
C ASP A 81 -18.04 3.27 8.89
N ASN A 82 -18.91 4.23 9.24
CA ASN A 82 -20.28 4.27 8.73
C ASN A 82 -20.30 4.75 7.27
N GLU A 83 -19.52 5.76 6.96
CA GLU A 83 -19.44 6.37 5.64
C GLU A 83 -18.73 5.44 4.67
N LEU A 84 -17.68 4.75 5.11
CA LEU A 84 -17.02 3.71 4.31
C LEU A 84 -17.97 2.56 4.03
N LYS A 85 -18.74 2.10 5.02
CA LYS A 85 -19.77 1.06 4.82
C LYS A 85 -20.84 1.51 3.84
N ASN A 86 -21.27 2.77 3.89
CA ASN A 86 -22.24 3.34 2.97
C ASN A 86 -21.69 3.42 1.54
N VAL A 87 -20.49 3.98 1.37
CA VAL A 87 -19.80 4.04 0.07
C VAL A 87 -19.61 2.64 -0.49
N ASN A 88 -19.20 1.67 0.32
CA ASN A 88 -19.04 0.29 -0.11
C ASN A 88 -20.36 -0.34 -0.59
N LYS A 89 -21.49 -0.04 0.07
CA LYS A 89 -22.82 -0.47 -0.40
C LYS A 89 -23.14 0.16 -1.77
N MET A 90 -22.89 1.44 -1.93
CA MET A 90 -23.16 2.15 -3.19
C MET A 90 -22.28 1.65 -4.33
N LEU A 91 -20.99 1.41 -4.08
CA LEU A 91 -20.07 0.82 -5.06
C LEU A 91 -20.56 -0.56 -5.50
N ASN A 92 -21.11 -1.36 -4.58
CA ASN A 92 -21.71 -2.66 -4.89
C ASN A 92 -22.96 -2.59 -5.76
N GLN A 93 -23.68 -1.47 -5.72
CA GLN A 93 -24.85 -1.20 -6.56
C GLN A 93 -24.49 -0.51 -7.89
N TYR A 94 -23.30 0.10 -7.96
CA TYR A 94 -22.86 0.89 -9.11
C TYR A 94 -22.04 0.06 -10.11
N PHE A 95 -21.17 -0.83 -9.61
CA PHE A 95 -20.32 -1.68 -10.46
C PHE A 95 -20.89 -3.10 -10.59
N THR A 96 -20.66 -3.72 -11.74
CA THR A 96 -20.89 -5.16 -11.92
C THR A 96 -19.82 -5.99 -11.20
N ASP A 97 -20.07 -7.28 -11.01
CA ASP A 97 -19.07 -8.24 -10.49
C ASP A 97 -17.77 -8.23 -11.33
N LEU A 98 -17.92 -8.11 -12.65
CA LEU A 98 -16.80 -7.98 -13.58
C LEU A 98 -16.08 -6.63 -13.39
N GLY A 99 -16.83 -5.53 -13.40
CA GLY A 99 -16.28 -4.20 -13.21
C GLY A 99 -15.50 -4.06 -11.92
N TRP A 100 -16.07 -4.55 -10.81
CA TRP A 100 -15.39 -4.51 -9.51
C TRP A 100 -14.13 -5.38 -9.50
N ARG A 101 -14.14 -6.54 -10.15
CA ARG A 101 -12.92 -7.36 -10.31
C ARG A 101 -11.82 -6.58 -11.03
N MET A 102 -12.17 -5.82 -12.06
CA MET A 102 -11.21 -5.00 -12.80
C MET A 102 -10.70 -3.83 -11.95
N VAL A 103 -11.57 -3.17 -11.18
CA VAL A 103 -11.19 -2.16 -10.19
C VAL A 103 -10.18 -2.73 -9.18
N ARG A 104 -10.47 -3.88 -8.57
CA ARG A 104 -9.56 -4.53 -7.61
C ARG A 104 -8.21 -4.89 -8.23
N LYS A 105 -8.19 -5.28 -9.51
CA LYS A 105 -6.94 -5.52 -10.25
C LYS A 105 -6.13 -4.23 -10.40
N GLU A 106 -6.75 -3.12 -10.79
CA GLU A 106 -6.08 -1.82 -10.91
C GLU A 106 -5.56 -1.33 -9.55
N LEU A 107 -6.36 -1.42 -8.48
CA LEU A 107 -5.93 -1.08 -7.11
C LEU A 107 -4.70 -1.88 -6.66
N SER A 108 -4.70 -3.19 -6.94
CA SER A 108 -3.57 -4.06 -6.61
C SER A 108 -2.29 -3.63 -7.34
N GLN A 109 -2.41 -3.20 -8.60
CA GLN A 109 -1.28 -2.67 -9.36
C GLN A 109 -0.79 -1.33 -8.82
N ILE A 110 -1.69 -0.42 -8.45
CA ILE A 110 -1.32 0.86 -7.84
C ILE A 110 -0.58 0.63 -6.53
N LYS A 111 -1.11 -0.22 -5.63
CA LYS A 111 -0.47 -0.59 -4.38
C LYS A 111 0.91 -1.21 -4.60
N LYS A 112 1.06 -2.08 -5.61
CA LYS A 112 2.36 -2.68 -5.98
C LYS A 112 3.36 -1.61 -6.46
N ARG A 113 2.91 -0.63 -7.24
CA ARG A 113 3.76 0.45 -7.76
C ARG A 113 4.18 1.43 -6.65
N GLN A 114 3.29 1.74 -5.71
CA GLN A 114 3.61 2.62 -4.58
C GLN A 114 4.67 2.06 -3.62
N LYS A 115 4.85 0.72 -3.58
CA LYS A 115 5.92 0.08 -2.81
C LYS A 115 7.28 0.13 -3.49
N LYS A 116 7.38 0.65 -4.72
CA LYS A 116 8.63 0.74 -5.47
C LYS A 116 9.05 2.20 -5.57
N SER A 117 10.28 2.47 -5.18
CA SER A 117 10.93 3.76 -5.43
C SER A 117 11.75 3.67 -6.72
N HIS A 118 11.76 4.73 -7.52
CA HIS A 118 12.69 4.85 -8.63
C HIS A 118 13.96 5.52 -8.11
N ILE A 119 15.10 4.85 -8.28
CA ILE A 119 16.41 5.41 -7.96
C ILE A 119 17.19 5.62 -9.25
N GLU A 120 17.81 6.79 -9.39
CA GLU A 120 18.74 7.06 -10.47
C GLU A 120 20.15 6.79 -9.99
N VAL A 121 20.88 5.94 -10.71
CA VAL A 121 22.25 5.55 -10.39
C VAL A 121 23.09 5.55 -11.68
N SER A 122 24.38 5.82 -11.53
CA SER A 122 25.28 5.84 -12.69
C SER A 122 25.37 4.45 -13.34
N ARG A 123 25.67 4.42 -14.65
CA ARG A 123 25.83 3.16 -15.39
C ARG A 123 26.92 2.27 -14.81
N ASP A 124 27.98 2.88 -14.28
CA ASP A 124 29.08 2.17 -13.63
C ASP A 124 28.60 1.40 -12.39
N ILE A 125 27.81 2.05 -11.53
CA ILE A 125 27.23 1.41 -10.34
C ILE A 125 26.37 0.21 -10.75
N ILE A 126 25.51 0.35 -11.76
CA ILE A 126 24.70 -0.75 -12.28
C ILE A 126 25.57 -1.91 -12.75
N GLN A 127 26.68 -1.64 -13.44
CA GLN A 127 27.56 -2.68 -13.93
C GLN A 127 28.28 -3.42 -12.80
N ARG A 128 28.72 -2.69 -11.77
CA ARG A 128 29.29 -3.28 -10.56
C ARG A 128 28.27 -4.13 -9.81
N LEU A 129 27.03 -3.66 -9.70
CA LEU A 129 25.96 -4.38 -9.02
C LEU A 129 25.60 -5.69 -9.74
N LYS A 130 25.59 -5.71 -11.09
CA LYS A 130 25.41 -6.95 -11.86
C LYS A 130 26.51 -7.98 -11.62
N ARG A 131 27.78 -7.54 -11.59
CA ARG A 131 28.91 -8.44 -11.28
C ARG A 131 28.80 -9.00 -9.87
N TYR A 132 28.36 -8.18 -8.91
CA TYR A 132 28.10 -8.62 -7.55
C TYR A 132 26.98 -9.67 -7.49
N MET A 133 25.86 -9.44 -8.20
CA MET A 133 24.78 -10.41 -8.33
C MET A 133 25.26 -11.75 -8.90
N GLU A 134 26.08 -11.73 -9.96
CA GLU A 134 26.65 -12.95 -10.56
C GLU A 134 27.55 -13.70 -9.56
N THR A 135 28.35 -12.98 -8.80
CA THR A 135 29.28 -13.55 -7.80
C THR A 135 28.54 -14.19 -6.63
N GLN A 136 27.51 -13.51 -6.12
CA GLN A 136 26.70 -13.96 -4.99
C GLN A 136 25.49 -14.84 -5.39
N LYS A 137 25.33 -15.11 -6.69
CA LYS A 137 24.21 -15.88 -7.26
C LYS A 137 22.83 -15.33 -6.87
N LEU A 138 22.66 -14.02 -7.02
CA LEU A 138 21.43 -13.30 -6.70
C LEU A 138 20.62 -13.06 -7.98
N ASP A 139 19.30 -13.25 -7.89
CA ASP A 139 18.39 -13.24 -9.04
C ASP A 139 17.78 -11.85 -9.30
N SER A 140 17.98 -10.89 -8.38
CA SER A 140 17.43 -9.54 -8.51
C SER A 140 18.32 -8.45 -7.92
N PHE A 141 18.14 -7.22 -8.43
CA PHE A 141 18.79 -6.04 -7.86
C PHE A 141 18.34 -5.77 -6.42
N ASP A 142 17.08 -6.06 -6.09
CA ASP A 142 16.57 -5.93 -4.72
C ASP A 142 17.35 -6.85 -3.77
N GLN A 143 17.55 -8.12 -4.14
CA GLN A 143 18.37 -9.06 -3.35
C GLN A 143 19.83 -8.61 -3.22
N ALA A 144 20.42 -8.07 -4.29
CA ALA A 144 21.79 -7.56 -4.24
C ALA A 144 21.94 -6.37 -3.31
N ILE A 145 21.01 -5.43 -3.35
CA ILE A 145 21.02 -4.27 -2.46
C ILE A 145 20.77 -4.70 -1.01
N ASP A 146 19.79 -5.58 -0.76
CA ASP A 146 19.49 -6.09 0.57
C ASP A 146 20.70 -6.85 1.17
N ASN A 147 21.40 -7.64 0.35
CA ASN A 147 22.59 -8.36 0.81
C ASN A 147 23.75 -7.39 1.16
N LEU A 148 24.02 -6.39 0.32
CA LEU A 148 25.03 -5.36 0.60
C LEU A 148 24.75 -4.58 1.88
N LEU A 149 23.48 -4.22 2.11
CA LEU A 149 23.07 -3.53 3.33
C LEU A 149 23.23 -4.43 4.56
N SER A 150 22.86 -5.70 4.44
CA SER A 150 23.00 -6.69 5.53
C SER A 150 24.47 -6.94 5.89
N GLU A 151 25.35 -7.05 4.90
CA GLU A 151 26.81 -7.18 5.08
C GLU A 151 27.37 -5.97 5.83
N HIS A 152 26.97 -4.75 5.43
CA HIS A 152 27.41 -3.52 6.08
C HIS A 152 26.90 -3.38 7.52
N ASP A 153 25.63 -3.73 7.79
CA ASP A 153 25.07 -3.68 9.13
C ASP A 153 25.73 -4.71 10.09
N ALA A 154 26.14 -5.86 9.55
CA ALA A 154 26.91 -6.87 10.28
C ALA A 154 28.33 -6.36 10.62
N ASP A 155 29.00 -5.69 9.69
CA ASP A 155 30.33 -5.10 9.90
C ASP A 155 30.30 -3.97 10.94
N ILE A 156 29.28 -3.10 10.91
CA ILE A 156 29.08 -2.08 11.95
C ILE A 156 28.87 -2.73 13.32
N SER A 157 28.08 -3.80 13.39
CA SER A 157 27.81 -4.51 14.64
C SER A 157 29.07 -5.17 15.23
N GLN A 158 29.98 -5.66 14.39
CA GLN A 158 31.26 -6.24 14.82
C GLN A 158 32.28 -5.17 15.25
N SER A 159 32.34 -4.03 14.56
CA SER A 159 33.23 -2.93 14.95
C SER A 159 32.83 -2.29 16.29
N HIS A 160 31.54 -2.27 16.63
CA HIS A 160 31.07 -1.76 17.92
C HIS A 160 31.39 -2.70 19.11
N LEU A 161 31.63 -3.98 18.85
CA LEU A 161 32.03 -4.97 19.85
C LEU A 161 33.55 -5.06 20.06
N GLN A 162 34.36 -4.36 19.25
CA GLN A 162 35.83 -4.36 19.34
C GLN A 162 36.43 -3.18 20.14
N HIS A 163 35.59 -2.35 20.79
CA HIS A 163 36.04 -1.34 21.76
C HIS A 163 35.44 -1.56 23.18
N PRO A 164 35.73 -2.67 23.87
CA PRO A 164 35.89 -2.67 25.31
C PRO A 164 37.38 -2.48 25.64
N ASP A 165 37.68 -1.81 26.75
CA ASP A 165 39.02 -1.66 27.36
C ASP A 165 39.89 -0.49 26.85
N ASP A 166 39.47 0.73 27.20
CA ASP A 166 40.37 1.87 27.51
C ASP A 166 39.83 2.65 28.73
N LEU A 167 39.39 1.92 29.77
CA LEU A 167 39.13 2.49 31.08
C LEU A 167 39.72 1.55 32.12
N ASP A 168 41.04 1.61 32.30
CA ASP A 168 41.61 1.25 33.58
C ASP A 168 42.70 2.23 34.00
N ASP A 169 42.76 2.40 35.32
CA ASP A 169 43.79 3.06 36.11
C ASP A 169 43.93 4.58 36.09
N ASN A 170 43.14 5.23 36.96
CA ASN A 170 43.78 6.07 37.97
C ASN A 170 43.00 6.02 39.30
N MET A 171 43.34 5.06 40.16
CA MET A 171 43.07 5.15 41.59
C MET A 171 43.83 6.35 42.19
N SER A 172 43.13 7.25 42.89
CA SER A 172 43.62 7.77 44.17
C SER A 172 42.50 8.41 45.00
N VAL A 173 42.07 7.63 46.00
CA VAL A 173 41.83 7.94 47.42
C VAL A 173 41.63 9.41 47.87
N ASP A 174 40.62 9.56 48.74
CA ASP A 174 40.40 10.61 49.75
C ASP A 174 40.19 12.06 49.25
N ASP A 175 39.02 12.62 49.53
CA ASP A 175 38.87 13.29 50.81
C ASP A 175 37.40 13.51 51.20
N MET A 176 37.15 13.36 52.49
CA MET A 176 35.92 13.67 53.22
C MET A 176 35.44 15.10 52.94
N LEU A 177 34.14 15.32 52.82
CA LEU A 177 33.49 16.46 53.48
C LEU A 177 32.08 16.09 53.93
N ASP A 178 31.97 15.88 55.25
CA ASP A 178 30.80 16.22 56.04
C ASP A 178 30.63 17.76 56.11
N GLU A 179 29.37 18.16 56.34
CA GLU A 179 28.78 19.49 56.58
C GLU A 179 28.42 20.39 55.38
#